data_AF-A0A7S2U481-F1
#
_entry.id   AF-A0A7S2U481-F1
#
_cell.length_a   1.000
_cell.length_b   1.000
_cell.length_c   1.000
_cell.angle_alpha   90.00
_cell.angle_beta   90.00
_cell.angle_gamma   90.00
#
_symmetry.space_group_name_H-M   'P 1'
#
loop_
_entity.id
_entity.type
_entity.pdbx_description
1 polymer ?
#
loop_
_entity_poly.entity_id
_entity_poly.type
_entity_poly.pdbx_seq_one_letter_code
_entity_poly.pdbx_strand_id
1 'polypeptide(L)'
;MIGGLMVPRLVVWCLSLFLSKGCPATATTIGTTATTGIVVGITCSSLAFWVVCPIFSMATNAFDTIITNHGAVVGGVLACVTVKASMTGYYHMVMLPIIILQMEEGGSMSFFGMLDMLALVMVSAGICLASAIKPRASGEDLNALRGLRINLGWGDYVEACYPYMERDWVVMLGAYIGAFLGGTVAGVTHAKATAYGSLTFHSDRLYNVVDISQCPVIHICR
;
A
#
# COMPACT_ATOMS: atom_id res chain seq x y z
N MET A 1 8.54 1.97 -11.88
CA MET A 1 9.01 0.71 -12.53
C MET A 1 10.04 0.91 -13.64
N ILE A 2 9.83 1.78 -14.63
CA ILE A 2 10.87 2.07 -15.67
C ILE A 2 12.15 2.58 -15.01
N GLY A 3 12.04 3.47 -14.02
CA GLY A 3 13.14 3.85 -13.14
C GLY A 3 13.82 2.63 -12.50
N GLY A 4 13.06 1.70 -11.91
CA GLY A 4 13.58 0.47 -11.30
C GLY A 4 14.25 -0.53 -12.25
N LEU A 5 13.96 -0.50 -13.56
CA LEU A 5 14.67 -1.29 -14.57
C LEU A 5 15.93 -0.59 -15.10
N MET A 6 15.99 0.74 -15.01
CA MET A 6 17.14 1.54 -15.42
C MET A 6 18.14 1.75 -14.28
N VAL A 7 17.68 1.80 -13.03
CA VAL A 7 18.53 1.99 -11.84
C VAL A 7 19.63 0.93 -11.73
N PRO A 8 19.37 -0.38 -11.88
CA PRO A 8 20.44 -1.38 -11.75
C PRO A 8 21.52 -1.21 -12.83
N ARG A 9 21.12 -0.89 -14.06
CA ARG A 9 22.04 -0.64 -15.18
C ARG A 9 22.88 0.61 -14.93
N LEU A 10 22.26 1.67 -14.41
CA LEU A 10 22.93 2.91 -14.05
C LEU A 10 23.91 2.72 -12.88
N VAL A 11 23.51 1.96 -11.86
CA VAL A 11 24.37 1.61 -10.71
C VAL A 11 25.60 0.85 -11.16
N VAL A 12 25.43 -0.19 -11.98
CA VAL A 12 26.54 -0.98 -12.53
C VAL A 12 27.46 -0.11 -13.38
N TRP A 13 26.88 0.75 -14.24
CA TRP A 13 27.66 1.68 -15.06
C TRP A 13 28.49 2.66 -14.22
N CYS A 14 27.90 3.27 -13.18
CA CYS A 14 28.59 4.17 -12.26
C CYS A 14 29.72 3.45 -11.51
N LEU A 15 29.47 2.25 -10.99
CA LEU A 15 30.49 1.43 -10.31
C LEU A 15 31.67 1.15 -11.24
N SER A 16 31.40 0.73 -12.48
CA SER A 16 32.45 0.49 -13.49
C SER A 16 33.23 1.76 -13.85
N LEU A 17 32.56 2.92 -13.91
CA LEU A 17 33.20 4.21 -14.22
C LEU A 17 34.15 4.69 -13.11
N PHE A 18 33.77 4.55 -11.84
CA PHE A 18 34.62 4.98 -10.72
C PHE A 18 35.77 4.00 -10.47
N LEU A 19 35.53 2.69 -10.62
CA LEU A 19 36.58 1.68 -10.51
C LEU A 19 37.61 1.79 -11.63
N SER A 20 37.18 2.05 -12.87
CA SER A 20 38.11 2.26 -14.00
C SER A 20 38.99 3.52 -13.86
N LYS A 21 38.60 4.48 -13.02
CA LYS A 21 39.40 5.67 -12.68
C LYS A 21 40.31 5.48 -11.47
N GLY A 22 40.38 4.26 -10.91
CA GLY A 22 41.24 3.93 -9.77
C GLY A 22 40.77 4.56 -8.46
N CYS A 23 39.49 4.93 -8.34
CA CYS A 23 38.97 5.54 -7.12
C CYS A 23 38.93 4.53 -5.95
N PRO A 24 39.24 4.97 -4.71
CA PRO A 24 39.11 4.13 -3.53
C PRO A 24 37.65 3.73 -3.30
N ALA A 25 37.42 2.55 -2.71
CA ALA A 25 36.10 1.92 -2.59
C ALA A 25 35.02 2.84 -1.97
N THR A 26 35.37 3.62 -0.94
CA THR A 26 34.45 4.56 -0.29
C THR A 26 34.03 5.73 -1.21
N ALA A 27 34.94 6.23 -2.04
CA ALA A 27 34.61 7.29 -3.01
C ALA A 27 33.70 6.73 -4.12
N THR A 28 33.91 5.48 -4.53
CA THR A 28 33.10 4.79 -5.52
C THR A 28 31.66 4.58 -5.05
N THR A 29 31.43 4.18 -3.79
CA THR A 29 30.07 3.98 -3.27
C THR A 29 29.31 5.30 -3.09
N ILE A 30 29.97 6.34 -2.57
CA ILE A 30 29.38 7.68 -2.44
C ILE A 30 29.09 8.29 -3.82
N GLY A 31 30.04 8.20 -4.76
CA GLY A 31 29.88 8.71 -6.11
C GLY A 31 28.74 8.02 -6.85
N THR A 32 28.64 6.70 -6.74
CA THR A 32 27.57 5.90 -7.34
C THR A 32 26.20 6.24 -6.75
N THR A 33 26.09 6.32 -5.42
CA THR A 33 24.81 6.64 -4.76
C THR A 33 24.36 8.07 -5.05
N ALA A 34 25.27 9.04 -5.04
CA ALA A 34 24.96 10.43 -5.36
C ALA A 34 24.51 10.59 -6.83
N THR A 35 25.25 10.01 -7.79
CA THR A 35 24.88 10.13 -9.22
C THR A 35 23.59 9.39 -9.53
N THR A 36 23.41 8.16 -9.03
CA THR A 36 22.16 7.41 -9.25
C THR A 36 20.97 8.10 -8.60
N GLY A 37 21.13 8.62 -7.37
CA GLY A 37 20.12 9.39 -6.67
C GLY A 37 19.69 10.66 -7.42
N ILE A 38 20.64 11.43 -7.95
CA ILE A 38 20.35 12.66 -8.73
C ILE A 38 19.65 12.32 -10.05
N VAL A 39 20.19 11.35 -10.81
CA VAL A 39 19.63 10.99 -12.12
C VAL A 39 18.22 10.44 -11.97
N VAL A 40 18.01 9.51 -11.03
CA VAL A 40 16.69 8.94 -10.74
C VAL A 40 15.76 10.01 -10.17
N GLY A 41 16.26 10.81 -9.23
CA GLY A 41 15.53 11.91 -8.62
C GLY A 41 14.97 12.87 -9.67
N ILE A 42 15.80 13.36 -10.60
CA ILE A 42 15.36 14.31 -11.63
C ILE A 42 14.48 13.62 -12.69
N THR A 43 14.92 12.50 -13.25
CA THR A 43 14.23 11.87 -14.40
C THR A 43 12.92 11.17 -14.00
N CYS A 44 12.90 10.50 -12.85
CA CYS A 44 11.71 9.78 -12.41
C CYS A 44 10.70 10.71 -11.72
N SER A 45 11.14 11.76 -11.01
CA SER A 45 10.19 12.73 -10.42
C SER A 45 9.50 13.57 -11.50
N SER A 46 10.23 14.03 -12.52
CA SER A 46 9.64 14.80 -13.61
C SER A 46 8.66 13.97 -14.43
N LEU A 47 9.01 12.71 -14.77
CA LEU A 47 8.07 11.81 -15.45
C LEU A 47 6.86 11.47 -14.58
N ALA A 48 7.06 11.22 -13.28
CA ALA A 48 5.97 10.95 -12.35
C ALA A 48 5.00 12.13 -12.29
N PHE A 49 5.52 13.35 -12.13
CA PHE A 49 4.71 14.56 -12.02
C PHE A 49 3.91 14.86 -13.30
N TRP A 50 4.55 14.79 -14.47
CA TRP A 50 3.90 15.22 -15.72
C TRP A 50 2.99 14.18 -16.36
N VAL A 51 3.20 12.88 -16.10
CA VAL A 51 2.47 11.81 -16.78
C VAL A 51 1.69 10.95 -15.81
N VAL A 52 2.31 10.52 -14.71
CA VAL A 52 1.69 9.54 -13.80
C VAL A 52 0.67 10.20 -12.88
N CYS A 53 1.04 11.31 -12.24
CA CYS A 53 0.15 12.07 -11.34
C CYS A 53 -1.18 12.47 -12.00
N PRO A 54 -1.24 13.07 -13.21
CA PRO A 54 -2.53 13.46 -13.80
C PRO A 54 -3.41 12.26 -14.15
N ILE A 55 -2.84 11.14 -14.64
CA ILE A 55 -3.61 9.94 -14.96
C ILE A 55 -4.24 9.35 -13.69
N PHE A 56 -3.45 9.24 -12.61
CA PHE A 56 -3.93 8.69 -11.36
C PHE A 56 -4.89 9.64 -10.65
N SER A 57 -4.69 10.97 -10.73
CA SER A 57 -5.63 11.98 -10.21
C SER A 57 -6.97 11.95 -10.97
N MET A 58 -6.96 11.75 -12.28
CA MET A 58 -8.20 11.51 -13.03
C MET A 58 -8.91 10.24 -12.56
N ALA A 59 -8.16 9.18 -12.28
CA ALA A 59 -8.72 7.93 -11.78
C ALA A 59 -9.31 8.08 -10.37
N THR A 60 -8.62 8.74 -9.43
CA THR A 60 -9.14 8.98 -8.07
C THR A 60 -10.44 9.78 -8.11
N ASN A 61 -10.50 10.87 -8.88
CA ASN A 61 -11.70 11.67 -9.06
C ASN A 61 -12.88 10.88 -9.68
N ALA A 62 -12.59 10.03 -10.67
CA ALA A 62 -13.59 9.15 -11.27
C ALA A 62 -14.15 8.15 -10.24
N PHE A 63 -13.28 7.56 -9.42
CA PHE A 63 -13.71 6.65 -8.36
C PHE A 63 -14.52 7.36 -7.28
N ASP A 64 -14.12 8.55 -6.84
CA ASP A 64 -14.87 9.31 -5.83
C ASP A 64 -16.30 9.63 -6.30
N THR A 65 -16.45 9.97 -7.58
CA THR A 65 -17.77 10.19 -8.21
C THR A 65 -18.61 8.90 -8.22
N ILE A 66 -18.01 7.77 -8.57
CA ILE A 66 -18.68 6.47 -8.65
C ILE A 66 -19.06 5.95 -7.25
N ILE A 67 -18.17 6.11 -6.27
CA ILE A 67 -18.38 5.71 -4.87
C ILE A 67 -19.51 6.54 -4.25
N THR A 68 -19.60 7.84 -4.56
CA THR A 68 -20.69 8.68 -4.06
C THR A 68 -22.07 8.17 -4.51
N ASN A 69 -22.17 7.61 -5.72
CA ASN A 69 -23.44 7.15 -6.29
C ASN A 69 -23.74 5.66 -6.00
N HIS A 70 -22.70 4.83 -5.83
CA HIS A 70 -22.82 3.37 -5.74
C HIS A 70 -21.92 2.75 -4.65
N GLY A 71 -21.64 3.50 -3.58
CA GLY A 71 -20.61 3.19 -2.59
C GLY A 71 -20.65 1.77 -2.04
N ALA A 72 -21.82 1.23 -1.71
CA ALA A 72 -21.96 -0.12 -1.19
C ALA A 72 -21.38 -1.21 -2.12
N VAL A 73 -21.83 -1.25 -3.37
CA VAL A 73 -21.41 -2.29 -4.33
C VAL A 73 -19.97 -2.04 -4.78
N VAL A 74 -19.63 -0.78 -5.06
CA VAL A 74 -18.31 -0.41 -5.57
C VAL A 74 -17.22 -0.64 -4.54
N GLY A 75 -17.46 -0.27 -3.28
CA GLY A 75 -16.52 -0.52 -2.19
C GLY A 75 -16.25 -2.00 -1.99
N GLY A 76 -17.29 -2.85 -2.02
CA GLY A 76 -17.12 -4.31 -1.92
C GLY A 76 -16.36 -4.92 -3.09
N VAL A 77 -16.68 -4.52 -4.33
CA VAL A 77 -15.97 -5.00 -5.52
C VAL A 77 -14.50 -4.56 -5.49
N LEU A 78 -14.21 -3.30 -5.16
CA LEU A 78 -12.85 -2.79 -5.07
C LEU A 78 -12.04 -3.48 -3.97
N ALA A 79 -12.65 -3.82 -2.84
CA ALA A 79 -11.99 -4.61 -1.79
C ALA A 79 -11.59 -6.01 -2.30
N CYS A 80 -12.47 -6.71 -3.03
CA CYS A 80 -12.13 -7.98 -3.65
C CYS A 80 -11.01 -7.86 -4.69
N VAL A 81 -11.04 -6.80 -5.51
CA VAL A 81 -9.97 -6.49 -6.47
C VAL A 81 -8.65 -6.25 -5.74
N THR A 82 -8.68 -5.58 -4.59
CA THR A 82 -7.49 -5.31 -3.76
C THR A 82 -6.87 -6.61 -3.26
N VAL A 83 -7.68 -7.55 -2.73
CA VAL A 83 -7.20 -8.90 -2.35
C VAL A 83 -6.54 -9.60 -3.53
N LYS A 84 -7.20 -9.61 -4.70
CA LYS A 84 -6.66 -10.27 -5.89
C LYS A 84 -5.35 -9.63 -6.35
N ALA A 85 -5.30 -8.30 -6.38
CA ALA A 85 -4.13 -7.52 -6.78
C ALA A 85 -2.94 -7.76 -5.85
N SER A 86 -3.19 -7.97 -4.56
CA SER A 86 -2.17 -8.31 -3.56
C SER A 86 -1.52 -9.66 -3.86
N MET A 87 -2.33 -10.69 -4.09
CA MET A 87 -1.84 -12.03 -4.42
C MET A 87 -1.04 -12.10 -5.73
N THR A 88 -1.41 -11.28 -6.72
CA THR A 88 -0.74 -11.28 -8.04
C THR A 88 0.39 -10.25 -8.15
N GLY A 89 0.68 -9.48 -7.10
CA GLY A 89 1.71 -8.43 -7.10
C GLY A 89 1.36 -7.15 -7.86
N TYR A 90 0.13 -7.01 -8.37
CA TYR A 90 -0.34 -5.78 -9.01
C TYR A 90 -0.64 -4.66 -8.00
N TYR A 91 -0.74 -5.01 -6.72
CA TYR A 91 -1.01 -4.06 -5.64
C TYR A 91 0.01 -2.91 -5.62
N HIS A 92 1.31 -3.20 -5.62
CA HIS A 92 2.35 -2.16 -5.61
C HIS A 92 2.41 -1.33 -6.90
N MET A 93 1.80 -1.82 -7.98
CA MET A 93 1.83 -1.18 -9.29
C MET A 93 0.70 -0.19 -9.50
N VAL A 94 -0.44 -0.46 -8.91
CA VAL A 94 -1.69 0.27 -9.20
C VAL A 94 -2.31 0.77 -7.91
N MET A 95 -2.60 -0.13 -6.96
CA MET A 95 -3.33 0.24 -5.74
C MET A 95 -2.50 1.14 -4.82
N LEU A 96 -1.25 0.77 -4.52
CA LEU A 96 -0.40 1.55 -3.62
C LEU A 96 -0.13 2.98 -4.15
N PRO A 97 0.20 3.21 -5.43
CA PRO A 97 0.32 4.57 -5.95
C PRO A 97 -1.00 5.36 -5.90
N ILE A 98 -2.16 4.73 -6.14
CA ILE A 98 -3.48 5.39 -5.98
C ILE A 98 -3.70 5.83 -4.54
N ILE A 99 -3.40 4.95 -3.57
CA ILE A 99 -3.56 5.23 -2.14
C ILE A 99 -2.71 6.45 -1.74
N ILE A 100 -1.42 6.44 -2.11
CA ILE A 100 -0.49 7.53 -1.77
C ILE A 100 -0.93 8.85 -2.40
N LEU A 101 -1.34 8.85 -3.68
CA LEU A 101 -1.83 10.07 -4.34
C LEU A 101 -3.13 10.59 -3.70
N GLN A 102 -4.05 9.70 -3.34
CA GLN A 102 -5.27 10.11 -2.64
C GLN A 102 -4.95 10.64 -1.23
N MET A 103 -3.91 10.13 -0.56
CA MET A 103 -3.44 10.67 0.71
C MET A 103 -2.74 12.03 0.54
N GLU A 104 -2.04 12.26 -0.57
CA GLU A 104 -1.43 13.56 -0.90
C GLU A 104 -2.50 14.63 -1.16
N GLU A 105 -3.51 14.31 -1.98
CA GLU A 105 -4.63 15.21 -2.30
C GLU A 105 -5.57 15.42 -1.10
N GLY A 106 -5.82 14.36 -0.32
CA GLY A 106 -6.83 14.31 0.75
C GLY A 106 -6.33 14.60 2.17
N GLY A 107 -5.08 15.02 2.36
CA GLY A 107 -4.56 15.41 3.67
C GLY A 107 -4.27 14.24 4.62
N SER A 108 -3.63 13.17 4.11
CA SER A 108 -3.22 11.93 4.79
C SER A 108 -4.26 10.82 4.88
N MET A 109 -5.51 11.05 4.51
CA MET A 109 -6.59 10.05 4.60
C MET A 109 -7.11 9.65 3.22
N SER A 110 -7.26 8.35 3.00
CA SER A 110 -7.67 7.78 1.71
C SER A 110 -8.80 6.75 1.89
N PHE A 111 -9.75 6.76 0.95
CA PHE A 111 -10.76 5.71 0.86
C PHE A 111 -10.13 4.38 0.44
N PHE A 112 -9.23 4.41 -0.55
CA PHE A 112 -8.48 3.22 -0.94
C PHE A 112 -7.58 2.71 0.19
N GLY A 113 -7.06 3.59 1.05
CA GLY A 113 -6.36 3.23 2.28
C GLY A 113 -7.26 2.54 3.32
N MET A 114 -8.54 2.90 3.38
CA MET A 114 -9.52 2.17 4.20
C MET A 114 -9.79 0.77 3.63
N LEU A 115 -9.91 0.64 2.31
CA LEU A 115 -10.06 -0.66 1.65
C LEU A 115 -8.84 -1.54 1.88
N ASP A 116 -7.63 -0.99 1.83
CA ASP A 116 -6.39 -1.69 2.11
C ASP A 116 -6.39 -2.34 3.51
N MET A 117 -6.71 -1.52 4.52
CA MET A 117 -6.83 -1.98 5.91
C MET A 117 -7.91 -3.05 6.08
N LEU A 118 -9.11 -2.84 5.53
CA LEU A 118 -10.20 -3.80 5.72
C LEU A 118 -10.02 -5.08 4.91
N ALA A 119 -9.61 -4.96 3.65
CA ALA A 119 -9.55 -6.08 2.70
C ALA A 119 -8.28 -6.91 2.85
N LEU A 120 -7.16 -6.29 3.24
CA LEU A 120 -5.89 -6.98 3.39
C LEU A 120 -5.56 -7.21 4.86
N VAL A 121 -5.38 -6.14 5.64
CA VAL A 121 -4.88 -6.25 7.03
C VAL A 121 -5.86 -7.02 7.91
N MET A 122 -7.13 -6.64 7.94
CA MET A 122 -8.13 -7.26 8.81
C MET A 122 -8.50 -8.68 8.35
N VAL A 123 -8.59 -8.93 7.04
CA VAL A 123 -8.83 -10.27 6.50
C VAL A 123 -7.65 -11.19 6.79
N SER A 124 -6.42 -10.74 6.55
CA SER A 124 -5.20 -11.50 6.88
C SER A 124 -5.13 -11.81 8.37
N ALA A 125 -5.44 -10.82 9.23
CA ALA A 125 -5.51 -11.02 10.67
C ALA A 125 -6.55 -12.07 11.07
N GLY A 126 -7.75 -12.02 10.47
CA GLY A 126 -8.80 -13.02 10.71
C GLY A 126 -8.37 -14.44 10.34
N ILE A 127 -7.74 -14.61 9.18
CA ILE A 127 -7.24 -15.91 8.70
C ILE A 127 -6.11 -16.42 9.61
N CYS A 128 -5.15 -15.57 9.94
CA CYS A 128 -4.03 -15.94 10.81
C CYS A 128 -4.53 -16.29 12.23
N LEU A 129 -5.51 -15.57 12.76
CA LEU A 129 -6.13 -15.89 14.04
C LEU A 129 -6.84 -17.25 14.00
N ALA A 130 -7.60 -17.53 12.93
CA ALA A 130 -8.27 -18.81 12.74
C ALA A 130 -7.27 -19.97 12.67
N SER A 131 -6.17 -19.81 11.94
CA SER A 131 -5.09 -20.80 11.84
C SER A 131 -4.30 -20.96 13.14
N ALA A 132 -4.19 -19.90 13.97
CA ALA A 132 -3.59 -19.98 15.29
C ALA A 132 -4.46 -20.76 16.29
N ILE A 133 -5.79 -20.60 16.21
CA ILE A 133 -6.74 -21.31 17.10
C ILE A 133 -6.92 -22.76 16.68
N LYS A 134 -7.01 -23.03 15.37
CA LYS A 134 -7.23 -24.36 14.81
C LYS A 134 -6.15 -24.70 13.77
N PRO A 135 -4.91 -24.97 14.22
CA PRO A 135 -3.82 -25.33 13.32
C PRO A 135 -4.12 -26.67 12.64
N ARG A 136 -3.78 -26.77 11.35
CA ARG A 136 -3.95 -28.01 10.57
C ARG A 136 -2.65 -28.82 10.47
N ALA A 137 -1.51 -28.19 10.72
CA ALA A 137 -0.19 -28.81 10.78
C ALA A 137 0.60 -28.37 12.02
N SER A 138 1.60 -29.16 12.41
CA SER A 138 2.49 -28.83 13.54
C SER A 138 3.29 -27.55 13.27
N GLY A 139 3.29 -26.61 14.22
CA GLY A 139 4.01 -25.32 14.10
C GLY A 139 3.29 -24.26 13.25
N GLU A 140 2.12 -24.59 12.68
CA GLU A 140 1.27 -23.63 11.96
C GLU A 140 0.74 -22.54 12.90
N ASP A 141 0.47 -22.89 14.16
CA ASP A 141 -0.01 -22.00 15.22
C ASP A 141 0.98 -20.87 15.53
N LEU A 142 2.26 -21.21 15.73
CA LEU A 142 3.31 -20.25 16.03
C LEU A 142 3.57 -19.30 14.84
N ASN A 143 3.54 -19.83 13.62
CA ASN A 143 3.73 -19.03 12.41
C ASN A 143 2.55 -18.09 12.17
N ALA A 144 1.32 -18.58 12.34
CA ALA A 144 0.11 -17.78 12.22
C ALA A 144 0.04 -16.67 13.29
N LEU A 145 0.42 -16.97 14.54
CA LEU A 145 0.45 -15.98 15.61
C LEU A 145 1.51 -14.90 15.39
N ARG A 146 2.68 -15.26 14.85
CA ARG A 146 3.72 -14.30 14.45
C ARG A 146 3.22 -13.41 13.31
N GLY A 147 2.62 -14.01 12.28
CA GLY A 147 2.01 -13.29 11.16
C GLY A 147 0.95 -12.31 11.62
N LEU A 148 0.04 -12.74 12.50
CA LEU A 148 -0.99 -11.90 13.10
C LEU A 148 -0.39 -10.69 13.84
N ARG A 149 0.62 -10.90 14.67
CA ARG A 149 1.25 -9.83 15.47
C ARG A 149 1.95 -8.81 14.59
N ILE A 150 2.71 -9.26 13.59
CA ILE A 150 3.42 -8.36 12.69
C ILE A 150 2.42 -7.59 11.82
N ASN A 151 1.42 -8.28 11.28
CA ASN A 151 0.37 -7.68 10.46
C ASN A 151 -0.42 -6.60 11.21
N LEU A 152 -0.83 -6.86 12.46
CA LEU A 152 -1.53 -5.84 13.26
C LEU A 152 -0.61 -4.73 13.77
N GLY A 153 0.68 -4.99 13.95
CA GLY A 153 1.66 -4.01 14.43
C GLY A 153 2.13 -3.04 13.34
N TRP A 154 2.34 -3.52 12.12
CA TRP A 154 2.92 -2.76 11.01
C TRP A 154 1.98 -2.54 9.82
N GLY A 155 0.89 -3.29 9.71
CA GLY A 155 -0.17 -3.03 8.73
C GLY A 155 0.11 -3.47 7.30
N ASP A 156 1.18 -4.23 7.00
CA ASP A 156 1.46 -4.69 5.62
C ASP A 156 1.83 -6.18 5.48
N TYR A 157 1.81 -6.97 6.56
CA TYR A 157 2.27 -8.36 6.53
C TYR A 157 1.18 -9.34 6.10
N VAL A 158 0.60 -9.07 4.93
CA VAL A 158 -0.57 -9.78 4.37
C VAL A 158 -0.16 -11.10 3.73
N GLU A 159 1.10 -11.23 3.31
CA GLU A 159 1.69 -12.46 2.77
C GLU A 159 1.60 -13.64 3.75
N ALA A 160 1.48 -13.36 5.05
CA ALA A 160 1.30 -14.37 6.08
C ALA A 160 0.05 -15.25 5.86
N CYS A 161 -0.99 -14.71 5.22
CA CYS A 161 -2.25 -15.43 5.02
C CYS A 161 -2.31 -16.19 3.68
N TYR A 162 -1.46 -15.86 2.70
CA TYR A 162 -1.51 -16.45 1.35
C TYR A 162 -1.42 -17.99 1.34
N PRO A 163 -0.52 -18.63 2.11
CA PRO A 163 -0.44 -20.09 2.12
C PRO A 163 -1.74 -20.75 2.56
N TYR A 164 -2.52 -20.11 3.44
CA TYR A 164 -3.81 -20.64 3.89
C TYR A 164 -4.91 -20.47 2.84
N MET A 165 -4.90 -19.34 2.12
CA MET A 165 -5.86 -19.09 1.04
C MET A 165 -5.59 -19.99 -0.17
N GLU A 166 -4.33 -20.20 -0.54
CA GLU A 166 -3.95 -21.06 -1.67
C GLU A 166 -4.18 -22.55 -1.38
N ARG A 167 -4.04 -22.97 -0.12
CA ARG A 167 -4.26 -24.36 0.31
C ARG A 167 -5.73 -24.75 0.35
N ASP A 168 -6.65 -23.81 0.58
CA ASP A 168 -8.08 -24.10 0.79
C ASP A 168 -8.98 -23.04 0.15
N TRP A 169 -9.75 -23.46 -0.85
CA TRP A 169 -10.66 -22.57 -1.58
C TRP A 169 -11.76 -21.99 -0.68
N VAL A 170 -12.12 -22.65 0.42
CA VAL A 170 -13.11 -22.14 1.39
C VAL A 170 -12.53 -20.96 2.16
N VAL A 171 -11.25 -21.04 2.54
CA VAL A 171 -10.54 -19.93 3.20
C VAL A 171 -10.38 -18.77 2.23
N MET A 172 -10.03 -19.04 0.98
CA MET A 172 -9.97 -18.02 -0.07
C MET A 172 -11.32 -17.35 -0.31
N LEU A 173 -12.41 -18.13 -0.42
CA LEU A 173 -13.75 -17.57 -0.58
C LEU A 173 -14.16 -16.74 0.64
N GLY A 174 -13.84 -17.22 1.85
CA GLY A 174 -14.05 -16.48 3.09
C GLY A 174 -13.30 -15.14 3.11
N ALA A 175 -12.07 -15.11 2.58
CA ALA A 175 -11.28 -13.90 2.42
C ALA A 175 -11.97 -12.89 1.49
N TYR A 176 -12.45 -13.34 0.33
CA TYR A 176 -13.19 -12.48 -0.60
C TYR A 176 -14.51 -11.98 -0.02
N ILE A 177 -15.26 -12.82 0.69
CA ILE A 177 -16.51 -12.41 1.35
C ILE A 177 -16.21 -11.38 2.45
N GLY A 178 -15.20 -11.62 3.29
CA GLY A 178 -14.78 -10.69 4.33
C GLY A 178 -14.35 -9.34 3.75
N ALA A 179 -13.55 -9.36 2.69
CA ALA A 179 -13.15 -8.17 1.96
C ALA A 179 -14.34 -7.44 1.34
N PHE A 180 -15.25 -8.17 0.67
CA PHE A 180 -16.45 -7.58 0.08
C PHE A 180 -17.29 -6.87 1.15
N LEU A 181 -17.57 -7.54 2.27
CA LEU A 181 -18.36 -6.96 3.36
C LEU A 181 -17.66 -5.74 3.97
N GLY A 182 -16.35 -5.84 4.28
CA GLY A 182 -15.57 -4.70 4.77
C GLY A 182 -15.60 -3.52 3.79
N GLY A 183 -15.38 -3.79 2.51
CA GLY A 183 -15.45 -2.80 1.45
C GLY A 183 -16.83 -2.17 1.29
N THR A 184 -17.91 -2.95 1.40
CA THR A 184 -19.27 -2.40 1.36
C THR A 184 -19.54 -1.44 2.51
N VAL A 185 -19.06 -1.78 3.72
CA VAL A 185 -19.18 -0.90 4.89
C VAL A 185 -18.40 0.39 4.70
N ALA A 186 -17.15 0.30 4.23
CA ALA A 186 -16.36 1.49 3.89
C ALA A 186 -17.06 2.35 2.83
N GLY A 187 -17.62 1.73 1.79
CA GLY A 187 -18.31 2.40 0.71
C GLY A 187 -19.61 3.09 1.13
N VAL A 188 -20.39 2.51 2.05
CA VAL A 188 -21.62 3.13 2.60
C VAL A 188 -21.29 4.26 3.58
N THR A 189 -20.24 4.09 4.38
CA THR A 189 -19.85 5.07 5.40
C THR A 189 -18.98 6.18 4.85
N HIS A 190 -18.47 6.03 3.61
CA HIS A 190 -17.45 6.89 3.01
C HIS A 190 -16.21 7.07 3.92
N ALA A 191 -15.91 6.07 4.74
CA ALA A 191 -14.81 6.12 5.69
C ALA A 191 -13.45 6.18 4.98
N LYS A 192 -12.52 6.97 5.53
CA LYS A 192 -11.15 7.12 5.04
C LYS A 192 -10.16 6.76 6.14
N ALA A 193 -9.01 6.20 5.76
CA ALA A 193 -7.94 5.84 6.68
C ALA A 193 -6.56 6.10 6.06
N THR A 194 -5.51 6.07 6.89
CA THR A 194 -4.13 6.39 6.52
C THR A 194 -3.36 5.21 5.90
N ALA A 195 -4.05 4.11 5.55
CA ALA A 195 -3.53 2.86 4.97
C ALA A 195 -2.49 2.08 5.79
N TYR A 196 -1.67 2.72 6.64
CA TYR A 196 -0.51 2.10 7.33
C TYR A 196 -0.37 2.48 8.81
N GLY A 197 -1.27 3.30 9.36
CA GLY A 197 -1.25 3.72 10.76
C GLY A 197 -2.29 2.97 11.61
N SER A 198 -1.90 2.60 12.84
CA SER A 198 -2.75 1.94 13.85
C SER A 198 -4.18 2.50 13.89
N LEU A 199 -5.15 1.76 13.35
CA LEU A 199 -6.59 1.83 13.64
C LEU A 199 -7.19 3.24 13.90
N THR A 200 -6.75 4.28 13.18
CA THR A 200 -7.37 5.61 13.31
C THR A 200 -8.53 5.70 12.34
N PHE A 201 -9.72 5.33 12.81
CA PHE A 201 -10.95 5.51 12.04
C PHE A 201 -11.32 7.00 12.00
N HIS A 202 -11.37 7.58 10.81
CA HIS A 202 -11.88 8.93 10.62
C HIS A 202 -13.28 8.85 9.98
N SER A 203 -14.30 9.25 10.73
CA SER A 203 -15.66 9.44 10.24
C SER A 203 -15.96 10.93 10.31
N ASP A 204 -16.33 11.53 9.17
CA ASP A 204 -16.66 12.96 9.02
C ASP A 204 -17.82 13.43 9.93
N ARG A 205 -18.43 12.54 10.71
CA ARG A 205 -19.61 12.83 11.55
C ARG A 205 -19.29 13.16 13.01
N LEU A 206 -18.05 12.99 13.47
CA LEU A 206 -17.70 13.21 14.89
C LEU A 206 -16.43 14.05 15.03
N TYR A 207 -16.63 15.37 15.10
CA TYR A 207 -15.80 16.37 15.79
C TYR A 207 -14.34 16.58 15.34
N ASN A 208 -14.05 17.76 14.77
CA ASN A 208 -13.29 18.87 15.37
C ASN A 208 -12.15 18.59 16.39
N VAL A 209 -11.48 17.44 16.38
CA VAL A 209 -10.38 17.16 17.32
C VAL A 209 -9.22 16.53 16.56
N VAL A 210 -8.12 17.28 16.55
CA VAL A 210 -6.82 17.05 15.89
C VAL A 210 -6.79 17.45 14.41
N ASP A 211 -6.81 18.76 14.23
CA ASP A 211 -6.30 19.42 13.03
C ASP A 211 -4.79 19.13 12.89
N ILE A 212 -4.44 18.25 11.96
CA ILE A 212 -3.04 17.90 11.63
C ILE A 212 -2.34 19.10 10.95
N SER A 213 -3.06 20.20 10.65
CA SER A 213 -2.46 21.48 10.23
C SER A 213 -1.52 22.09 11.30
N GLN A 214 -1.56 21.59 12.55
CA GLN A 214 -0.66 22.04 13.61
C GLN A 214 0.63 21.23 13.74
N CYS A 215 0.91 20.29 12.82
CA CYS A 215 2.19 19.59 12.78
C CYS A 215 3.21 20.44 11.99
N PRO A 216 4.27 20.99 12.62
CA PRO A 216 5.12 22.04 12.02
C PRO A 216 6.10 21.55 10.92
N VAL A 217 5.84 20.40 10.30
CA VAL A 217 6.78 19.74 9.37
C VAL A 217 6.38 19.88 7.90
N ILE A 218 5.18 20.40 7.58
CA ILE A 218 4.66 20.47 6.19
C ILE A 218 4.58 21.92 5.69
N HIS A 219 5.66 22.67 5.83
CA HIS A 219 5.83 23.97 5.16
C HIS A 219 7.07 23.95 4.26
N ILE A 220 7.11 23.06 3.26
CA ILE A 220 8.12 23.10 2.20
C ILE A 220 7.52 23.09 0.78
N CYS A 221 6.21 22.90 0.61
CA CYS A 221 5.57 23.05 -0.71
C CYS A 221 4.26 23.86 -0.59
N ARG A 222 4.42 25.18 -0.46
CA ARG A 222 3.48 26.15 -1.04
C ARG A 222 4.27 27.02 -2.00
#